data_AF-A0A5P9BHJ5-F1
#
_entry.id   AF-A0A5P9BHJ5-F1
#
_cell.length_a   1.000
_cell.length_b   1.000
_cell.length_c   1.000
_cell.angle_alpha   90.00
_cell.angle_beta   90.00
_cell.angle_gamma   90.00
#
_symmetry.space_group_name_H-M   'P 1'
#
loop_
_entity.id
_entity.type
_entity.pdbx_description
1 polymer ?
#
loop_
_entity_poly.entity_id
_entity_poly.type
_entity_poly.pdbx_seq_one_letter_code
_entity_poly.pdbx_strand_id
1 'polypeptide(L)'
;MRKADNAQFALENFLEKHKQDEGQHHFNGKYYATLTDLIEDNKADGLSCSLVNKRLKNGLSLAEALQKPRCAGEFTQPKRSNHFYGGKCYSSYKAMIIDNMHASLSYSAVYTRLRNGWSLNEALQSPKLEIFDNLNGVKQ
;
A
#
# COMPACT_ATOMS: atom_id res chain seq x y z
N MET A 1 27.24 -30.20 51.22
CA MET A 1 26.16 -29.26 50.81
C MET A 1 26.79 -28.29 49.82
N ARG A 2 26.54 -28.38 48.50
CA ARG A 2 25.52 -27.60 47.78
C ARG A 2 25.31 -28.23 46.39
N LYS A 3 24.28 -29.07 46.22
CA LYS A 3 23.83 -29.58 44.90
C LYS A 3 22.59 -28.84 44.38
N ALA A 4 22.04 -27.92 45.19
CA ALA A 4 20.82 -27.16 44.86
C ALA A 4 21.11 -25.98 43.92
N ASP A 5 22.25 -25.32 44.08
CA ASP A 5 22.57 -24.05 43.41
C ASP A 5 22.69 -24.21 41.87
N ASN A 6 23.17 -25.37 41.39
CA ASN A 6 23.41 -25.58 39.97
C ASN A 6 22.10 -25.86 39.19
N ALA A 7 21.08 -26.41 39.86
CA ALA A 7 19.78 -26.68 39.25
C ALA A 7 18.93 -25.41 39.14
N GLN A 8 19.01 -24.52 40.14
CA GLN A 8 18.36 -23.21 40.08
C GLN A 8 18.97 -22.31 39.01
N PHE A 9 20.29 -22.29 38.87
CA PHE A 9 20.97 -21.54 37.81
C PHE A 9 20.68 -22.07 36.40
N ALA A 10 20.53 -23.39 36.26
CA ALA A 10 20.13 -24.00 34.99
C ALA A 10 18.67 -23.69 34.63
N LEU A 11 17.77 -23.63 35.62
CA LEU A 11 16.36 -23.28 35.41
C LEU A 11 16.19 -21.79 35.09
N GLU A 12 16.94 -20.90 35.75
CA GLU A 12 16.97 -19.46 35.42
C GLU A 12 17.49 -19.22 34.01
N ASN A 13 18.58 -19.86 33.59
CA ASN A 13 19.09 -19.75 32.22
C ASN A 13 18.14 -20.35 31.17
N PHE A 14 17.39 -21.40 31.51
CA PHE A 14 16.38 -21.98 30.63
C PHE A 14 15.20 -21.01 30.45
N LEU A 15 14.71 -20.42 31.54
CA LEU A 15 13.64 -19.43 31.52
C LEU A 15 14.07 -18.10 30.87
N GLU A 16 15.33 -17.68 31.02
CA GLU A 16 15.90 -16.51 30.33
C GLU A 16 16.08 -16.74 28.82
N LYS A 17 16.49 -17.94 28.41
CA LYS A 17 16.54 -18.30 26.97
C LYS A 17 15.15 -18.30 26.33
N HIS A 18 14.10 -18.59 27.09
CA HIS A 18 12.71 -18.54 26.64
C HIS A 18 12.03 -17.17 26.85
N LYS A 19 12.72 -16.18 27.44
CA LYS A 19 12.25 -14.79 27.52
C LYS A 19 12.43 -14.01 26.20
N GLN A 20 13.09 -14.59 25.21
CA GLN A 20 13.27 -13.97 23.89
C GLN A 20 12.12 -14.25 22.90
N ASP A 21 11.02 -14.86 23.35
CA ASP A 21 9.78 -14.98 22.58
C ASP A 21 8.87 -13.73 22.70
N GLU A 22 9.46 -12.57 23.03
CA GLU A 22 8.84 -11.28 22.74
C GLU A 22 8.70 -11.18 21.23
N GLY A 23 7.50 -11.50 20.75
CA GLY A 23 7.16 -11.72 19.35
C GLY A 23 8.05 -11.00 18.35
N GLN A 24 8.67 -11.79 17.46
CA GLN A 24 9.67 -11.36 16.48
C GLN A 24 9.21 -10.21 15.57
N HIS A 25 7.91 -9.90 15.60
CA HIS A 25 7.28 -8.82 14.86
C HIS A 25 6.53 -7.88 15.81
N HIS A 26 7.03 -6.65 15.97
CA HIS A 26 6.33 -5.57 16.67
C HIS A 26 5.63 -4.67 15.65
N PHE A 27 4.36 -4.34 15.90
CA PHE A 27 3.62 -3.37 15.09
C PHE A 27 2.53 -2.71 15.92
N ASN A 28 2.46 -1.37 15.86
CA ASN A 28 1.46 -0.56 16.56
C ASN A 28 1.37 -0.82 18.09
N GLY A 29 2.52 -1.01 18.75
CA GLY A 29 2.58 -1.28 20.20
C GLY A 29 2.15 -2.68 20.62
N LYS A 30 1.84 -3.58 19.68
CA LYS A 30 1.57 -5.00 19.92
C LYS A 30 2.75 -5.84 19.44
N TYR A 31 2.94 -6.98 20.12
CA TYR A 31 3.94 -7.99 19.79
C TYR A 31 3.22 -9.22 19.24
N TYR A 32 3.75 -9.77 18.15
CA TYR A 32 3.19 -10.93 17.47
C TYR A 32 4.22 -12.04 17.38
N ALA A 33 3.82 -13.25 17.79
CA ALA A 33 4.69 -14.42 17.75
C ALA A 33 5.07 -14.79 16.31
N THR A 34 4.12 -14.69 15.37
CA THR A 34 4.37 -14.93 13.96
C THR A 34 3.94 -13.77 13.07
N LEU A 35 4.57 -13.66 11.90
CA LEU A 35 4.15 -12.69 10.88
C LEU A 35 2.72 -12.96 10.41
N THR A 36 2.26 -14.21 10.48
CA THR A 36 0.90 -14.59 10.15
C THR A 36 -0.08 -13.92 11.10
N ASP A 37 0.13 -14.05 12.41
CA ASP A 37 -0.74 -13.43 13.44
C ASP A 37 -0.81 -11.91 13.26
N LEU A 38 0.34 -11.27 13.00
CA LEU A 38 0.40 -9.84 12.72
C LEU A 38 -0.46 -9.45 11.50
N ILE A 39 -0.38 -10.23 10.43
CA ILE A 39 -1.14 -9.97 9.20
C ILE A 39 -2.61 -10.22 9.44
N GLU A 40 -2.99 -11.27 10.18
CA GLU A 40 -4.38 -11.56 10.51
C GLU A 40 -5.04 -10.43 11.31
N ASP A 41 -4.33 -9.90 12.31
CA ASP A 41 -4.79 -8.80 13.16
C ASP A 41 -4.88 -7.45 12.41
N ASN A 42 -3.99 -7.25 11.43
CA ASN A 42 -3.88 -6.01 10.65
C ASN A 42 -4.35 -6.20 9.20
N LYS A 43 -5.23 -7.18 8.96
CA LYS A 43 -5.70 -7.58 7.63
C LYS A 43 -6.31 -6.37 6.90
N ALA A 44 -5.53 -5.73 6.04
CA ALA A 44 -6.07 -5.02 4.90
C ALA A 44 -6.51 -6.06 3.87
N ASP A 45 -7.67 -5.85 3.24
CA ASP A 45 -8.30 -6.82 2.35
C ASP A 45 -7.32 -7.43 1.34
N GLY A 46 -7.15 -8.76 1.43
CA GLY A 46 -6.40 -9.56 0.46
C GLY A 46 -4.88 -9.69 0.68
N LEU A 47 -4.32 -9.22 1.80
CA LEU A 47 -2.91 -9.43 2.16
C LEU A 47 -2.61 -10.90 2.53
N SER A 48 -1.44 -11.40 2.14
CA SER A 48 -0.93 -12.72 2.51
C SER A 48 0.50 -12.64 3.04
N CYS A 49 0.90 -13.61 3.86
CA CYS A 49 2.26 -13.68 4.42
C CYS A 49 3.34 -13.67 3.32
N SER A 50 3.08 -14.37 2.22
CA SER A 50 3.98 -14.39 1.06
C SER A 50 4.16 -13.00 0.43
N LEU A 51 3.09 -12.21 0.35
CA LEU A 51 3.13 -10.86 -0.19
C LEU A 51 3.92 -9.90 0.69
N VAL A 52 3.68 -9.93 2.01
CA VAL A 52 4.41 -9.10 2.98
C VAL A 52 5.90 -9.45 2.98
N ASN A 53 6.25 -10.74 2.99
CA ASN A 53 7.64 -11.18 2.89
C ASN A 53 8.33 -10.70 1.60
N LYS A 54 7.62 -10.69 0.47
CA LYS A 54 8.16 -10.16 -0.79
C LYS A 54 8.41 -8.65 -0.69
N ARG A 55 7.51 -7.90 -0.06
CA ARG A 55 7.66 -6.45 0.16
C ARG A 55 8.87 -6.14 1.06
N LEU A 56 9.04 -6.89 2.15
CA LEU A 56 10.22 -6.80 3.01
C LEU A 56 11.53 -7.11 2.25
N LYS A 57 11.54 -8.18 1.42
CA LYS A 57 12.69 -8.51 0.56
C LYS A 57 13.01 -7.43 -0.47
N ASN A 58 12.01 -6.68 -0.91
CA ASN A 58 12.17 -5.53 -1.80
C ASN A 58 12.59 -4.25 -1.05
N GLY A 59 12.84 -4.32 0.26
CA GLY A 59 13.31 -3.20 1.08
C GLY A 59 12.21 -2.28 1.62
N LEU A 60 10.93 -2.67 1.52
CA LEU A 60 9.86 -1.90 2.18
C LEU A 60 9.91 -2.13 3.69
N SER A 61 9.56 -1.11 4.45
CA SER A 61 9.37 -1.24 5.90
C SER A 61 8.15 -2.12 6.21
N LEU A 62 8.12 -2.72 7.41
CA LEU A 62 6.99 -3.55 7.84
C LEU A 62 5.66 -2.77 7.83
N ALA A 63 5.68 -1.52 8.27
CA ALA A 63 4.50 -0.65 8.28
C ALA A 63 3.97 -0.38 6.86
N GLU A 64 4.84 -0.01 5.93
CA GLU A 64 4.45 0.20 4.54
C GLU A 64 4.00 -1.10 3.87
N ALA A 65 4.63 -2.22 4.21
CA ALA A 65 4.29 -3.52 3.66
C ALA A 65 2.87 -3.96 4.05
N LEU A 66 2.37 -3.54 5.21
CA LEU A 66 1.02 -3.81 5.70
C LEU A 66 -0.02 -2.79 5.20
N GLN A 67 0.35 -1.51 5.12
CA GLN A 67 -0.59 -0.47 4.71
C GLN A 67 -0.89 -0.46 3.20
N LYS A 68 0.05 -0.93 2.38
CA LYS A 68 -0.09 -0.89 0.92
C LYS A 68 -1.13 -1.92 0.47
N PRO A 69 -2.24 -1.53 -0.19
CA PRO A 69 -3.25 -2.48 -0.63
C PRO A 69 -2.67 -3.44 -1.69
N ARG A 70 -3.32 -4.58 -1.86
CA ARG A 70 -2.97 -5.54 -2.91
C ARG A 70 -3.40 -5.00 -4.26
N CYS A 71 -2.47 -4.89 -5.20
CA CYS A 71 -2.81 -4.56 -6.59
C CYS A 71 -3.05 -5.83 -7.41
N ALA A 72 -4.15 -5.88 -8.17
CA ALA A 72 -4.42 -6.97 -9.10
C ALA A 72 -3.30 -7.04 -10.15
N GLY A 73 -2.56 -8.17 -10.18
CA GLY A 73 -1.41 -8.38 -11.08
C GLY A 73 -0.08 -8.66 -10.37
N GLU A 74 0.01 -8.49 -9.04
CA GLU A 74 1.27 -8.66 -8.29
C GLU A 74 1.79 -10.12 -8.25
N PHE A 75 0.94 -11.10 -8.58
CA PHE A 75 1.23 -12.55 -8.60
C PHE A 75 1.38 -13.16 -10.00
N THR A 76 0.93 -12.48 -11.07
CA THR A 76 0.91 -13.02 -12.43
C THR A 76 1.85 -12.24 -13.34
N GLN A 77 3.16 -12.44 -13.15
CA GLN A 77 4.24 -11.89 -14.00
C GLN A 77 4.26 -10.34 -14.12
N PRO A 78 5.43 -9.72 -14.35
CA PRO A 78 5.58 -8.28 -14.23
C PRO A 78 5.03 -7.56 -15.47
N LYS A 79 3.72 -7.33 -15.55
CA LYS A 79 3.23 -6.15 -16.28
C LYS A 79 3.31 -4.98 -15.31
N ARG A 80 4.38 -4.20 -15.52
CA ARG A 80 4.97 -3.14 -14.69
C ARG A 80 4.05 -1.95 -14.39
N SER A 81 2.90 -2.19 -13.78
CA SER A 81 1.87 -1.17 -13.76
C SER A 81 1.15 -1.19 -12.41
N ASN A 82 1.94 -0.99 -11.34
CA ASN A 82 1.42 -0.69 -10.01
C ASN A 82 0.85 0.72 -10.02
N HIS A 83 -0.35 0.88 -10.58
CA HIS A 83 -1.05 2.15 -10.61
C HIS A 83 -1.81 2.31 -9.29
N PHE A 84 -1.19 3.04 -8.36
CA PHE A 84 -1.75 3.35 -7.07
C PHE A 84 -2.07 4.84 -6.99
N TYR A 85 -3.32 5.16 -6.68
CA TYR A 85 -3.77 6.53 -6.50
C TYR A 85 -4.93 6.57 -5.51
N GLY A 86 -4.89 7.53 -4.57
CA GLY A 86 -5.96 7.73 -3.59
C GLY A 86 -6.24 6.53 -2.68
N GLY A 87 -5.23 5.71 -2.35
CA GLY A 87 -5.44 4.51 -1.52
C GLY A 87 -5.97 3.30 -2.29
N LYS A 88 -6.22 3.40 -3.60
CA LYS A 88 -6.78 2.32 -4.43
C LYS A 88 -5.76 1.86 -5.49
N CYS A 89 -5.80 0.56 -5.77
CA CYS A 89 -5.02 -0.08 -6.83
C CYS A 89 -5.85 -0.24 -8.10
N TYR A 90 -5.23 0.01 -9.25
CA TYR A 90 -5.87 -0.14 -10.56
C TYR A 90 -5.11 -1.12 -11.44
N SER A 91 -5.87 -1.86 -12.25
CA SER A 91 -5.32 -2.81 -13.23
C SER A 91 -4.61 -2.12 -14.40
N SER A 92 -4.90 -0.84 -14.65
CA SER A 92 -4.28 -0.05 -15.71
C SER A 92 -4.31 1.46 -15.40
N TYR A 93 -3.40 2.21 -16.01
CA TYR A 93 -3.34 3.67 -15.89
C TYR A 93 -4.64 4.32 -16.39
N LYS A 94 -5.24 3.73 -17.43
CA LYS A 94 -6.54 4.13 -17.97
C LYS A 94 -7.66 3.94 -16.96
N ALA A 95 -7.71 2.79 -16.27
CA ALA A 95 -8.70 2.54 -15.23
C ALA A 95 -8.55 3.52 -14.06
N MET A 96 -7.31 3.81 -13.64
CA MET A 96 -7.02 4.82 -12.62
C MET A 96 -7.53 6.20 -13.01
N ILE A 97 -7.26 6.65 -14.25
CA ILE A 97 -7.74 7.95 -14.72
C ILE A 97 -9.26 8.00 -14.78
N ILE A 98 -9.91 6.98 -15.34
CA ILE A 98 -11.38 6.95 -15.49
C ILE A 98 -12.07 7.01 -14.12
N ASP A 99 -11.54 6.32 -13.12
CA ASP A 99 -12.15 6.26 -11.78
C ASP A 99 -11.95 7.55 -10.96
N ASN A 100 -10.94 8.37 -11.29
CA ASN A 100 -10.56 9.55 -10.49
C ASN A 100 -10.67 10.88 -11.24
N MET A 101 -11.03 10.87 -12.53
CA MET A 101 -11.18 12.09 -13.31
C MET A 101 -12.45 12.83 -12.93
N HIS A 102 -12.40 14.16 -12.99
CA HIS A 102 -13.58 15.01 -12.87
C HIS A 102 -14.64 14.63 -13.91
N ALA A 103 -15.92 14.67 -13.54
CA ALA A 103 -17.04 14.19 -14.37
C ALA A 103 -17.15 14.87 -15.75
N SER A 104 -16.64 16.11 -15.86
CA SER A 104 -16.61 16.88 -17.11
C SER A 104 -15.46 16.50 -18.06
N LEU A 105 -14.56 15.61 -17.64
CA LEU A 105 -13.35 15.27 -18.38
C LEU A 105 -13.50 13.95 -19.12
N SER A 106 -12.90 13.87 -20.29
CA SER A 106 -12.63 12.61 -20.95
C SER A 106 -11.21 12.15 -20.64
N TYR A 107 -10.99 10.84 -20.75
CA TYR A 107 -9.65 10.25 -20.65
C TYR A 107 -8.64 10.96 -21.56
N SER A 108 -9.04 11.29 -22.80
CA SER A 108 -8.18 11.98 -23.77
C SER A 108 -7.78 13.39 -23.32
N ALA A 109 -8.66 14.11 -22.61
CA ALA A 109 -8.35 15.43 -22.07
C ALA A 109 -7.30 15.33 -20.95
N VAL A 110 -7.49 14.41 -20.01
CA VAL A 110 -6.52 14.14 -18.94
C VAL A 110 -5.17 13.70 -19.52
N TYR A 111 -5.20 12.80 -20.51
CA TYR A 111 -3.99 12.30 -21.17
C TYR A 111 -3.20 13.42 -21.87
N THR A 112 -3.90 14.33 -22.55
CA THR A 112 -3.27 15.52 -23.16
C THR A 112 -2.61 16.42 -22.13
N ARG A 113 -3.27 16.65 -20.99
CA ARG A 113 -2.69 17.46 -19.89
C ARG A 113 -1.41 16.83 -19.34
N LEU A 114 -1.42 15.53 -19.10
CA LEU A 114 -0.24 14.79 -18.66
C LEU A 114 0.91 14.90 -19.67
N ARG A 115 0.61 14.79 -20.96
CA ARG A 115 1.60 14.95 -22.04
C ARG A 115 2.17 16.38 -22.08
N ASN A 116 1.37 17.36 -21.69
CA ASN A 116 1.77 18.76 -21.58
C ASN A 116 2.49 19.07 -20.25
N GLY A 117 2.85 18.05 -19.46
CA GLY A 117 3.64 18.20 -18.24
C GLY A 117 2.84 18.53 -16.98
N TRP A 118 1.52 18.42 -17.02
CA TRP A 118 0.70 18.64 -15.82
C TRP A 118 0.93 17.53 -14.80
N SER A 119 0.80 17.87 -13.51
CA SER A 119 0.79 16.83 -12.48
C SER A 119 -0.46 15.97 -12.60
N LEU A 120 -0.37 14.71 -12.15
CA LEU A 120 -1.50 13.77 -12.20
C LEU A 120 -2.74 14.31 -11.47
N ASN A 121 -2.54 14.94 -10.31
CA ASN A 121 -3.64 15.46 -9.53
C ASN A 121 -4.32 16.65 -10.24
N GLU A 122 -3.54 17.60 -10.76
CA GLU A 122 -4.10 18.74 -11.51
C GLU A 122 -4.82 18.29 -12.78
N ALA A 123 -4.26 17.30 -13.48
CA ALA A 123 -4.84 16.76 -14.71
C ALA A 123 -6.19 16.10 -14.47
N LEU A 124 -6.37 15.43 -13.33
CA LEU A 124 -7.62 14.75 -12.94
C LEU A 124 -8.69 15.70 -12.41
N GLN A 125 -8.31 16.73 -11.64
CA GLN A 125 -9.26 17.57 -10.90
C GLN A 125 -9.70 18.82 -11.66
N SER A 126 -8.92 19.31 -12.63
CA SER A 126 -9.27 20.56 -13.32
C SER A 126 -10.44 20.35 -14.29
N PRO A 127 -11.58 21.04 -14.15
CA PRO A 127 -12.71 20.85 -15.07
C PRO A 127 -12.34 21.22 -16.51
N LYS A 128 -13.14 20.76 -17.47
CA LYS A 128 -13.02 21.25 -18.85
C LYS A 128 -13.52 22.68 -18.83
N LEU A 129 -12.70 23.65 -19.23
CA LEU A 129 -13.20 24.99 -19.46
C LEU A 129 -14.17 24.89 -20.64
N GLU A 130 -15.47 24.95 -20.34
CA GLU A 130 -16.48 25.23 -21.35
C GLU A 130 -16.10 26.62 -21.89
N ILE A 131 -15.53 26.65 -23.09
CA ILE A 131 -15.42 27.90 -23.84
C ILE A 131 -16.88 28.26 -24.09
N PHE A 132 -17.43 29.14 -23.25
CA PHE A 132 -18.81 29.59 -23.37
C PHE A 132 -19.10 29.91 -24.83
N ASP A 133 -20.18 29.36 -25.38
CA ASP A 133 -20.77 29.65 -26.70
C ASP A 133 -21.17 31.13 -26.90
N ASN A 134 -20.66 32.05 -26.07
CA ASN A 134 -20.94 33.48 -26.06
C ASN A 134 -20.18 34.28 -27.13
N LEU A 135 -19.64 33.63 -28.17
CA LEU A 135 -19.09 34.30 -29.36
C LEU A 135 -20.04 34.30 -30.57
N ASN A 136 -21.26 33.75 -30.44
CA ASN A 136 -22.32 33.86 -31.46
C ASN A 136 -23.47 34.80 -31.05
N GLY A 137 -23.27 35.60 -30.01
CA GLY A 137 -24.14 36.74 -29.72
C GLY A 137 -23.59 38.00 -30.38
N VAL A 138 -24.40 38.64 -31.21
CA VAL A 138 -24.21 39.94 -31.87
C VAL A 138 -23.51 39.88 -33.24
N LYS A 139 -24.34 39.83 -34.29
CA LYS A 139 -24.38 40.93 -35.28
C LYS A 139 -25.83 41.17 -35.68
N GLN A 140 -26.19 42.46 -35.63
CA GLN A 140 -27.50 43.05 -35.90
C GLN A 140 -27.91 42.88 -37.37
#